data_AF-A0A9X3TE38-F1
#
_entry.id   AF-A0A9X3TE38-F1
#
_cell.length_a   1.000
_cell.length_b   1.000
_cell.length_c   1.000
_cell.angle_alpha   90.00
_cell.angle_beta   90.00
_cell.angle_gamma   90.00
#
_symmetry.space_group_name_H-M   'P 1'
#
loop_
_entity.id
_entity.type
_entity.pdbx_description
1 polymer ?
#
loop_
_entity_poly.entity_id
_entity_poly.type
_entity_poly.pdbx_seq_one_letter_code
_entity_poly.pdbx_strand_id
1 'polypeptide(L)'
;MSHQHASLAAGRWQTMPLAEQLANVGSDVARAHRWQEKDLHLCEKAFVRALELLDLTIGDPRWKGRRKELARVRELLCDAMLGGKEYGGDLASLDRYFYMFAVAARAGR
;
A
#
# COMPACT_ATOMS: atom_id res chain seq x y z
N MET A 1 -6.37 1.60 -18.19
CA MET A 1 -5.89 0.48 -17.36
C MET A 1 -7.10 -0.18 -16.70
N SER A 2 -7.12 -1.50 -16.56
CA SER A 2 -8.17 -2.18 -15.79
C SER A 2 -7.82 -2.11 -14.31
N HIS A 3 -8.77 -1.69 -13.48
CA HIS A 3 -8.59 -1.64 -12.03
C HIS A 3 -8.85 -3.02 -11.41
N GLN A 4 -7.92 -3.57 -10.64
CA GLN A 4 -8.20 -4.81 -9.89
C GLN A 4 -9.25 -4.55 -8.81
N HIS A 5 -9.30 -3.33 -8.27
CA HIS A 5 -10.34 -2.88 -7.34
C HIS A 5 -11.34 -1.92 -7.99
N ALA A 6 -12.08 -2.39 -8.99
CA ALA A 6 -13.02 -1.57 -9.76
C ALA A 6 -14.00 -0.75 -8.88
N SER A 7 -14.56 -1.34 -7.83
CA SER A 7 -15.50 -0.65 -6.92
C SER A 7 -14.82 0.41 -6.03
N LEU A 8 -13.56 0.20 -5.65
CA LEU A 8 -12.80 1.19 -4.88
C LEU A 8 -12.41 2.36 -5.78
N ALA A 9 -11.94 2.06 -7.00
CA ALA A 9 -11.63 3.06 -8.02
C ALA A 9 -12.85 3.89 -8.44
N ALA A 10 -14.07 3.33 -8.35
CA ALA A 10 -15.33 4.02 -8.67
C ALA A 10 -15.79 5.06 -7.63
N GLY A 11 -14.95 5.46 -6.67
CA GLY A 11 -15.23 6.56 -5.75
C GLY A 11 -15.34 6.16 -4.28
N ARG A 12 -15.52 4.87 -3.96
CA ARG A 12 -15.58 4.41 -2.57
C ARG A 12 -14.25 4.61 -1.84
N TRP A 13 -13.12 4.52 -2.53
CA TRP A 13 -11.81 4.72 -1.90
C TRP A 13 -11.68 6.12 -1.30
N GLN A 14 -12.18 7.14 -2.00
CA GLN A 14 -12.11 8.54 -1.61
C GLN A 14 -13.07 8.90 -0.47
N THR A 15 -13.95 8.00 -0.03
CA THR A 15 -14.76 8.23 1.17
C THR A 15 -14.06 7.76 2.44
N MET A 16 -13.04 6.92 2.33
CA MET A 16 -12.28 6.40 3.47
C MET A 16 -11.34 7.48 4.05
N PRO A 17 -11.13 7.54 5.38
CA PRO A 17 -10.06 8.31 5.99
C PRO A 17 -8.68 7.82 5.54
N LEU A 18 -7.66 8.70 5.61
CA LEU A 18 -6.29 8.34 5.18
C LEU A 18 -5.75 7.10 5.89
N ALA A 19 -5.94 6.99 7.21
CA ALA A 19 -5.49 5.84 7.99
C ALA A 19 -6.14 4.53 7.50
N GLU A 20 -7.42 4.56 7.11
CA GLU A 20 -8.10 3.39 6.57
C GLU A 20 -7.61 3.05 5.16
N GLN A 21 -7.35 4.05 4.30
CA GLN A 21 -6.73 3.81 2.99
C GLN A 21 -5.36 3.13 3.14
N LEU A 22 -4.50 3.66 4.01
CA LEU A 22 -3.16 3.10 4.25
C LEU A 22 -3.20 1.74 4.95
N ALA A 23 -4.19 1.47 5.82
CA ALA A 23 -4.40 0.15 6.39
C ALA A 23 -4.77 -0.90 5.32
N ASN A 24 -5.58 -0.52 4.33
CA ASN A 24 -5.94 -1.39 3.22
C ASN A 24 -4.74 -1.64 2.28
N VAL A 25 -3.92 -0.61 1.99
CA VAL A 25 -2.61 -0.80 1.30
C VAL A 25 -1.74 -1.80 2.07
N GLY A 26 -1.65 -1.61 3.39
CA GLY A 26 -0.91 -2.49 4.29
C GLY A 26 -1.32 -3.95 4.23
N SER A 27 -2.61 -4.22 4.02
CA SER A 27 -3.11 -5.59 3.92
C SER A 27 -2.59 -6.32 2.68
N ASP A 28 -2.36 -5.60 1.58
CA ASP A 28 -1.72 -6.16 0.38
C ASP A 28 -0.19 -6.24 0.52
N VAL A 29 0.45 -5.31 1.24
CA VAL A 29 1.88 -5.40 1.58
C VAL A 29 2.16 -6.63 2.46
N ALA A 30 1.36 -6.84 3.50
CA ALA A 30 1.46 -8.02 4.37
C ALA A 30 1.25 -9.34 3.59
N ARG A 31 0.35 -9.33 2.60
CA ARG A 31 0.17 -10.47 1.69
C ARG A 31 1.42 -10.70 0.82
N ALA A 32 2.01 -9.64 0.27
CA ALA A 32 3.23 -9.75 -0.52
C ALA A 32 4.36 -10.34 0.32
N HIS A 33 4.62 -9.76 1.50
CA HIS A 33 5.60 -10.25 2.47
C HIS A 33 5.40 -11.75 2.80
N ARG A 34 4.16 -12.17 3.08
CA ARG A 34 3.83 -13.56 3.41
C ARG A 34 4.18 -14.57 2.31
N TRP A 35 4.05 -14.17 1.04
CA TRP A 35 4.24 -15.04 -0.13
C TRP A 35 5.64 -14.93 -0.74
N GLN A 36 6.44 -13.92 -0.37
CA GLN A 36 7.74 -13.60 -0.97
C GLN A 36 8.67 -14.83 -1.12
N GLU A 37 8.75 -15.68 -0.12
CA GLU A 37 9.63 -16.87 -0.13
C GLU A 37 8.89 -18.18 -0.47
N LYS A 38 7.60 -18.11 -0.78
CA LYS A 38 6.72 -19.29 -0.93
C LYS A 38 6.15 -19.42 -2.33
N ASP A 39 5.69 -18.31 -2.89
CA ASP A 39 5.08 -18.24 -4.21
C ASP A 39 5.22 -16.81 -4.75
N LEU A 40 6.18 -16.64 -5.66
CA LEU A 40 6.48 -15.33 -6.26
C LEU A 40 5.30 -14.76 -7.06
N HIS A 41 4.46 -15.60 -7.68
CA HIS A 41 3.29 -15.13 -8.42
C HIS A 41 2.23 -14.55 -7.49
N LEU A 42 2.00 -15.18 -6.34
CA LEU A 42 1.11 -14.64 -5.31
C LEU A 42 1.69 -13.38 -4.65
N CYS A 43 3.01 -13.32 -4.47
CA CYS A 43 3.71 -12.13 -3.99
C CYS A 43 3.51 -10.95 -4.97
N GLU A 44 3.79 -11.15 -6.25
CA GLU A 44 3.64 -10.14 -7.30
C GLU A 44 2.21 -9.64 -7.43
N LYS A 45 1.22 -10.54 -7.39
CA LYS A 45 -0.20 -10.16 -7.41
C LYS A 45 -0.56 -9.25 -6.24
N ALA A 46 -0.11 -9.58 -5.02
CA ALA A 46 -0.36 -8.77 -3.84
C ALA A 46 0.38 -7.41 -3.93
N PHE A 47 1.61 -7.41 -4.42
CA PHE A 47 2.39 -6.19 -4.65
C PHE A 47 1.69 -5.23 -5.64
N VAL A 48 1.23 -5.71 -6.79
CA VAL A 48 0.51 -4.89 -7.77
C VAL A 48 -0.78 -4.31 -7.18
N ARG A 49 -1.49 -5.08 -6.35
CA ARG A 49 -2.67 -4.60 -5.62
C ARG A 49 -2.32 -3.49 -4.64
N ALA A 50 -1.24 -3.64 -3.86
CA ALA A 50 -0.76 -2.59 -2.96
C ALA A 50 -0.42 -1.30 -3.72
N LEU A 51 0.27 -1.41 -4.87
CA LEU A 51 0.57 -0.25 -5.72
C LEU A 51 -0.68 0.43 -6.25
N GLU A 52 -1.66 -0.34 -6.74
CA GLU A 52 -2.93 0.24 -7.23
C GLU A 52 -3.63 1.04 -6.13
N LEU A 53 -3.76 0.47 -4.92
CA LEU A 53 -4.41 1.16 -3.81
C LEU A 53 -3.63 2.41 -3.37
N LEU A 54 -2.30 2.33 -3.37
CA LEU A 54 -1.45 3.49 -3.05
C LEU A 54 -1.55 4.58 -4.12
N ASP A 55 -1.64 4.20 -5.41
CA ASP A 55 -1.86 5.14 -6.52
C ASP A 55 -3.23 5.82 -6.43
N LEU A 56 -4.28 5.08 -6.02
CA LEU A 56 -5.58 5.68 -5.70
C LEU A 56 -5.49 6.68 -4.54
N THR A 57 -4.68 6.39 -3.51
CA THR A 57 -4.42 7.31 -2.39
C THR A 57 -3.62 8.54 -2.83
N ILE A 58 -2.59 8.38 -3.66
CA ILE A 58 -1.78 9.50 -4.20
C ILE A 58 -2.64 10.43 -5.09
N GLY A 59 -3.53 9.83 -5.88
CA GLY A 59 -4.46 10.54 -6.76
C GLY A 59 -5.56 11.30 -6.03
N ASP A 60 -5.82 10.98 -4.76
CA ASP A 60 -6.87 11.63 -3.96
C ASP A 60 -6.54 13.12 -3.74
N PRO A 61 -7.39 14.06 -4.19
CA PRO A 61 -7.14 15.49 -4.06
C PRO A 61 -7.09 15.96 -2.61
N ARG A 62 -7.71 15.24 -1.67
CA ARG A 62 -7.66 15.54 -0.23
C ARG A 62 -6.24 15.48 0.32
N TRP A 63 -5.35 14.70 -0.32
CA TRP A 63 -3.98 14.48 0.15
C TRP A 63 -2.93 15.25 -0.66
N LYS A 64 -3.31 16.29 -1.41
CA LYS A 64 -2.38 17.10 -2.23
C LYS A 64 -1.13 17.56 -1.46
N GLY A 65 -1.27 17.96 -0.19
CA GLY A 65 -0.15 18.38 0.68
C GLY A 65 0.75 17.25 1.18
N ARG A 66 0.34 15.98 1.05
CA ARG A 66 1.07 14.78 1.51
C ARG A 66 1.61 13.92 0.36
N ARG A 67 1.40 14.34 -0.90
CA ARG A 67 1.79 13.56 -2.09
C ARG A 67 3.27 13.18 -2.11
N LYS A 68 4.15 14.05 -1.61
CA LYS A 68 5.59 13.77 -1.54
C LYS A 68 5.88 12.54 -0.67
N GLU A 69 5.27 12.48 0.52
CA GLU A 69 5.42 11.36 1.45
C GLU A 69 4.78 10.08 0.90
N LEU A 70 3.58 10.19 0.32
CA LEU A 70 2.88 9.05 -0.28
C LEU A 70 3.67 8.47 -1.48
N ALA A 71 4.22 9.33 -2.34
CA ALA A 71 5.09 8.91 -3.43
C ALA A 71 6.41 8.30 -2.92
N ARG A 72 6.97 8.82 -1.81
CA ARG A 72 8.15 8.22 -1.18
C ARG A 72 7.89 6.80 -0.67
N VAL A 73 6.74 6.56 -0.05
CA VAL A 73 6.34 5.21 0.39
C VAL A 73 6.15 4.28 -0.82
N ARG A 74 5.65 4.79 -1.94
CA ARG A 74 5.55 4.04 -3.19
C ARG A 74 6.93 3.64 -3.73
N GLU A 75 7.90 4.56 -3.71
CA GLU A 75 9.29 4.29 -4.09
C GLU A 75 9.92 3.22 -3.18
N LEU A 76 9.75 3.33 -1.86
CA LEU A 76 10.21 2.34 -0.88
C LEU A 76 9.60 0.96 -1.12
N LEU A 77 8.31 0.90 -1.45
CA LEU A 77 7.63 -0.36 -1.76
C LEU A 77 8.19 -1.02 -3.03
N CYS A 78 8.43 -0.24 -4.09
CA CYS A 78 9.07 -0.74 -5.30
C CYS A 78 10.50 -1.23 -5.04
N ASP A 79 11.30 -0.45 -4.31
CA ASP A 79 12.68 -0.82 -3.96
C ASP A 79 12.70 -2.12 -3.13
N ALA A 80 11.86 -2.21 -2.10
CA ALA A 80 11.73 -3.41 -1.27
C ALA A 80 11.38 -4.67 -2.09
N MET A 81 10.49 -4.54 -3.08
CA MET A 81 10.13 -5.64 -3.99
C MET A 81 11.31 -6.07 -4.88
N LEU A 82 12.20 -5.13 -5.23
CA LEU A 82 13.39 -5.35 -6.05
C LEU A 82 14.64 -5.73 -5.23
N GLY A 83 14.51 -5.90 -3.91
CA GLY A 83 15.58 -6.31 -3.01
C GLY A 83 16.20 -5.20 -2.17
N GLY A 84 15.63 -4.00 -2.15
CA GLY A 84 15.88 -2.99 -1.13
C GLY A 84 17.23 -2.29 -1.19
N LYS A 85 17.82 -2.14 -2.38
CA LYS A 85 19.19 -1.62 -2.52
C LYS A 85 19.28 -0.10 -2.38
N GLU A 86 18.24 0.62 -2.79
CA GLU A 86 18.29 2.08 -2.92
C GLU A 86 17.99 2.78 -1.59
N TYR A 87 17.11 2.19 -0.79
CA TYR A 87 16.67 2.76 0.49
C TYR A 87 16.87 1.83 1.68
N GLY A 88 17.32 0.58 1.47
CA GLY A 88 17.60 -0.37 2.55
C GLY A 88 16.36 -0.97 3.22
N GLY A 89 15.17 -0.79 2.62
CA GLY A 89 13.90 -1.33 3.13
C GLY A 89 13.56 -2.70 2.54
N ASP A 90 12.75 -3.49 3.25
CA ASP A 90 12.22 -4.77 2.81
C ASP A 90 10.69 -4.82 3.00
N LEU A 91 10.04 -5.85 2.46
CA LEU A 91 8.58 -6.01 2.60
C LEU A 91 8.17 -6.20 4.07
N ALA A 92 9.03 -6.78 4.91
CA ALA A 92 8.77 -6.98 6.32
C ALA A 92 8.73 -5.65 7.11
N SER A 93 9.60 -4.70 6.80
CA SER A 93 9.64 -3.39 7.43
C SER A 93 8.46 -2.53 6.99
N LEU A 94 8.06 -2.63 5.72
CA LEU A 94 6.86 -1.98 5.22
C LEU A 94 5.58 -2.59 5.81
N ASP A 95 5.52 -3.91 5.97
CA ASP A 95 4.41 -4.59 6.68
C ASP A 95 4.26 -4.01 8.11
N ARG A 96 5.35 -3.93 8.87
CA ARG A 96 5.35 -3.31 10.21
C ARG A 96 4.91 -1.84 10.18
N TYR A 97 5.40 -1.06 9.21
CA TYR A 97 5.03 0.33 9.04
C TYR A 97 3.53 0.49 8.79
N PHE A 98 2.97 -0.29 7.86
CA PHE A 98 1.57 -0.19 7.50
C PHE A 98 0.62 -0.76 8.56
N TYR A 99 1.07 -1.75 9.34
CA TYR A 99 0.30 -2.31 10.45
C TYR A 99 -0.18 -1.25 11.44
N MET A 100 0.63 -0.22 11.70
CA MET A 100 0.25 0.87 12.58
C MET A 100 -0.94 1.69 12.07
N PHE A 101 -1.15 1.78 10.75
CA PHE A 101 -2.36 2.41 10.20
C PHE A 101 -3.59 1.52 10.39
N ALA A 102 -3.45 0.19 10.39
CA ALA A 102 -4.55 -0.70 10.72
C ALA A 102 -4.98 -0.55 12.19
N VAL A 103 -4.01 -0.39 13.10
CA VAL A 103 -4.30 -0.06 14.51
C VAL A 103 -5.02 1.29 14.60
N ALA A 104 -4.48 2.33 13.96
CA ALA A 104 -5.08 3.67 13.99
C ALA A 104 -6.49 3.71 13.40
N ALA A 105 -6.74 2.98 12.30
CA ALA A 105 -8.05 2.89 11.67
C ALA A 105 -9.11 2.20 12.54
N ARG A 106 -8.68 1.40 13.53
CA ARG A 106 -9.55 0.70 14.48
C ARG A 106 -9.72 1.42 15.82
N ALA A 107 -8.73 2.22 16.24
CA ALA A 107 -8.76 2.93 17.51
C ALA A 107 -9.89 3.97 17.63
N GLY A 108 -10.44 4.45 16.51
CA GLY A 108 -11.52 5.44 16.46
C GLY A 108 -12.91 4.87 16.11
N ARG A 109 -13.12 3.55 16.24
CA ARG A 109 -14.40 2.88 15.98
C ARG A 109 -15.05 2.38 17.26
#